data_AF-A0A2V9VF04-F1
#
_entry.id   AF-A0A2V9VF04-F1
#
_cell.length_a   1.000
_cell.length_b   1.000
_cell.length_c   1.000
_cell.angle_alpha   90.00
_cell.angle_beta   90.00
_cell.angle_gamma   90.00
#
_symmetry.space_group_name_H-M   'P 1'
#
loop_
_entity.id
_entity.type
_entity.pdbx_description
1 polymer ?
#
loop_
_entity_poly.entity_id
_entity_poly.type
_entity_poly.pdbx_seq_one_letter_code
_entity_poly.pdbx_strand_id
1 'polypeptide(L)'
;MENLASDRGGLEWRQLVNDALAEVDPMKLKGKIANAEEAISHRLQALGPHFDGEERRTLQDASSVLVALKKHVLQPDLSTRKEQHSVRPESDQRKDSIE
;
A
#
# COMPACT_ATOMS: atom_id res chain seq x y z
N MET A 1 -38.82 -9.62 2.71
CA MET A 1 -38.04 -8.38 2.56
C MET A 1 -36.58 -8.77 2.56
N GLU A 2 -35.88 -8.40 1.48
CA GLU A 2 -34.61 -8.97 1.04
C GLU A 2 -33.44 -8.54 1.93
N ASN A 3 -32.77 -9.51 2.55
CA ASN A 3 -31.51 -9.31 3.27
C ASN A 3 -30.34 -9.89 2.44
N LEU A 4 -30.32 -9.58 1.14
CA LEU A 4 -29.29 -9.99 0.17
C LEU A 4 -28.29 -8.85 -0.15
N ALA A 5 -28.41 -7.70 0.51
CA ALA A 5 -27.53 -6.54 0.28
C ALA A 5 -26.22 -6.61 1.09
N SER A 6 -26.17 -7.36 2.20
CA SER A 6 -25.03 -7.38 3.12
C SER A 6 -23.78 -8.09 2.58
N ASP A 7 -23.93 -8.92 1.55
CA ASP A 7 -22.83 -9.71 0.95
C ASP A 7 -22.20 -9.02 -0.27
N ARG A 8 -22.93 -8.13 -0.95
CA ARG A 8 -22.39 -7.36 -2.09
C ARG A 8 -21.32 -6.36 -1.67
N GLY A 9 -21.46 -5.75 -0.50
CA GLY A 9 -20.47 -4.80 0.02
C GLY A 9 -19.12 -5.44 0.38
N GLY A 10 -19.07 -6.75 0.65
CA GLY A 10 -17.82 -7.48 0.95
C GLY A 10 -17.00 -7.84 -0.31
N LEU A 11 -17.69 -8.07 -1.43
CA LEU A 11 -17.05 -8.37 -2.72
C LEU A 11 -16.65 -7.09 -3.49
N GLU A 12 -17.39 -5.98 -3.30
CA GLU A 12 -17.11 -4.72 -4.00
C GLU A 12 -15.74 -4.12 -3.68
N TRP A 13 -15.38 -4.00 -2.40
CA TRP A 13 -14.13 -3.33 -2.04
C TRP A 13 -12.90 -4.10 -2.55
N ARG A 14 -12.95 -5.44 -2.55
CA ARG A 14 -11.86 -6.29 -3.07
C ARG A 14 -11.69 -6.12 -4.57
N GLN A 15 -12.79 -6.04 -5.32
CA GLN A 15 -12.74 -5.81 -6.76
C GLN A 15 -12.17 -4.43 -7.07
N LEU A 16 -12.60 -3.38 -6.37
CA LEU A 16 -12.09 -2.02 -6.57
C LEU A 16 -10.59 -1.90 -6.26
N VAL A 17 -10.11 -2.61 -5.23
CA VAL A 17 -8.66 -2.68 -4.94
C VAL A 17 -7.90 -3.37 -6.07
N ASN A 18 -8.39 -4.51 -6.58
CA ASN A 18 -7.75 -5.20 -7.70
C ASN A 18 -7.76 -4.35 -8.98
N ASP A 19 -8.85 -3.64 -9.26
CA ASP A 19 -8.95 -2.74 -10.41
C ASP A 19 -7.98 -1.57 -10.32
N ALA A 20 -7.72 -1.07 -9.10
CA ALA A 20 -6.70 -0.07 -8.85
C ALA A 20 -5.29 -0.65 -9.03
N LEU A 21 -5.01 -1.87 -8.56
CA LEU A 21 -3.72 -2.53 -8.73
C LEU A 21 -3.40 -2.87 -10.20
N ALA A 22 -4.42 -3.20 -10.99
CA ALA A 22 -4.27 -3.52 -12.42
C ALA A 22 -4.25 -2.26 -13.32
N GLU A 23 -4.55 -1.07 -12.78
CA GLU A 23 -4.57 0.16 -13.55
C GLU A 23 -3.16 0.73 -13.73
N VAL A 24 -2.80 1.00 -14.98
CA VAL A 24 -1.48 1.49 -15.37
C VAL A 24 -1.53 3.00 -15.67
N ASP A 25 -2.71 3.54 -16.02
CA ASP A 25 -2.88 4.95 -16.30
C ASP A 25 -2.93 5.76 -14.99
N PRO A 26 -1.94 6.63 -14.71
CA PRO A 26 -1.87 7.39 -13.46
C PRO A 26 -3.05 8.38 -13.28
N MET A 27 -3.69 8.82 -14.37
CA MET A 27 -4.85 9.70 -14.30
C MET A 27 -6.11 8.94 -13.87
N LYS A 28 -6.28 7.71 -14.35
CA LYS A 28 -7.40 6.83 -13.95
C LYS A 28 -7.16 6.19 -12.59
N LEU A 29 -5.91 5.87 -12.29
CA LEU A 29 -5.49 5.24 -11.06
C LEU A 29 -5.86 6.08 -9.83
N LYS A 30 -5.72 7.41 -9.91
CA LYS A 30 -6.20 8.31 -8.83
C LYS A 30 -7.68 8.14 -8.52
N GLY A 31 -8.52 8.05 -9.55
CA GLY A 31 -9.96 7.84 -9.39
C GLY A 31 -10.28 6.45 -8.83
N LYS A 32 -9.59 5.42 -9.33
CA LYS A 32 -9.77 4.04 -8.84
C LYS A 32 -9.33 3.86 -7.39
N ILE A 33 -8.22 4.49 -6.99
CA ILE A 33 -7.78 4.52 -5.59
C ILE A 33 -8.83 5.18 -4.71
N ALA A 34 -9.38 6.33 -5.12
CA ALA A 34 -10.41 7.02 -4.34
C ALA A 34 -11.67 6.15 -4.15
N ASN A 35 -12.13 5.50 -5.22
CA ASN A 35 -13.29 4.59 -5.16
C ASN A 35 -13.02 3.39 -4.23
N ALA A 36 -11.82 2.81 -4.29
CA ALA A 36 -11.43 1.70 -3.43
C ALA A 36 -11.30 2.13 -1.95
N GLU A 37 -10.74 3.31 -1.68
CA GLU A 37 -10.65 3.89 -0.33
C GLU A 37 -12.05 4.13 0.27
N GLU A 38 -12.99 4.65 -0.53
CA GLU A 38 -14.38 4.89 -0.12
C GLU A 38 -15.08 3.56 0.23
N ALA A 39 -14.97 2.55 -0.63
CA ALA A 39 -15.58 1.24 -0.40
C ALA A 39 -15.03 0.55 0.86
N ILE A 40 -13.71 0.61 1.09
CA ILE A 40 -13.07 0.09 2.31
C ILE A 40 -13.59 0.84 3.55
N SER A 41 -13.73 2.16 3.47
CA SER A 41 -14.21 2.98 4.57
C SER A 41 -15.67 2.66 4.92
N HIS A 42 -16.52 2.52 3.91
CA HIS A 42 -17.91 2.08 4.08
C HIS A 42 -17.98 0.68 4.73
N ARG A 43 -17.11 -0.25 4.31
CA ARG A 43 -17.07 -1.59 4.90
C ARG A 43 -16.59 -1.56 6.36
N LEU A 44 -15.56 -0.77 6.67
CA LEU A 44 -15.08 -0.57 8.05
C LEU A 44 -16.16 0.01 8.96
N GLN A 45 -16.94 0.97 8.47
CA GLN A 45 -18.08 1.54 9.20
C GLN A 45 -19.19 0.50 9.41
N ALA A 46 -19.49 -0.30 8.38
CA ALA A 46 -20.52 -1.34 8.43
C ALA A 46 -20.17 -2.51 9.37
N LEU A 47 -18.88 -2.85 9.49
CA LEU A 47 -18.42 -3.90 10.42
C LEU A 47 -18.68 -3.55 11.88
N GLY A 48 -18.69 -2.26 12.25
CA GLY A 48 -18.89 -1.85 13.62
C GLY A 48 -17.76 -2.30 14.58
N PRO A 49 -17.84 -1.94 15.87
CA PRO A 49 -16.73 -2.10 16.81
C PRO A 49 -16.48 -3.56 17.24
N HIS A 50 -17.50 -4.42 17.18
CA HIS A 50 -17.45 -5.80 17.71
C HIS A 50 -17.15 -6.91 16.69
N PHE A 51 -16.92 -6.57 15.42
CA PHE A 51 -16.66 -7.58 14.40
C PHE A 51 -15.20 -8.05 14.42
N ASP A 52 -15.03 -9.34 14.08
CA ASP A 52 -13.78 -10.08 14.15
C ASP A 52 -12.61 -9.32 13.51
N GLY A 53 -11.47 -9.35 14.22
CA GLY A 53 -10.30 -8.56 13.87
C GLY A 53 -9.65 -8.93 12.54
N GLU A 54 -9.96 -10.09 11.95
CA GLU A 54 -9.39 -10.54 10.68
C GLU A 54 -9.88 -9.70 9.49
N GLU A 55 -11.19 -9.48 9.34
CA GLU A 55 -11.72 -8.67 8.24
C GLU A 55 -11.27 -7.20 8.39
N ARG A 56 -11.23 -6.70 9.63
CA ARG A 56 -10.71 -5.36 9.93
C ARG A 56 -9.22 -5.22 9.57
N ARG A 57 -8.38 -6.21 9.92
CA ARG A 57 -6.96 -6.24 9.52
C ARG A 57 -6.84 -6.25 8.00
N THR A 58 -7.61 -7.09 7.32
CA THR A 58 -7.59 -7.18 5.85
C THR A 58 -7.93 -5.83 5.20
N LEU A 59 -8.92 -5.10 5.74
CA LEU A 59 -9.30 -3.77 5.25
C LEU A 59 -8.21 -2.71 5.52
N GLN A 60 -7.54 -2.79 6.68
CA GLN A 60 -6.41 -1.91 7.00
C GLN A 60 -5.19 -2.19 6.10
N ASP A 61 -4.92 -3.46 5.81
CA ASP A 61 -3.85 -3.88 4.91
C ASP A 61 -4.14 -3.37 3.49
N ALA A 62 -5.37 -3.56 3.00
CA ALA A 62 -5.81 -3.05 1.71
C ALA A 62 -5.71 -1.53 1.61
N SER A 63 -6.10 -0.79 2.66
CA SER A 63 -5.93 0.66 2.72
C SER A 63 -4.46 1.06 2.65
N SER A 64 -3.58 0.34 3.35
CA SER A 64 -2.14 0.61 3.34
C SER A 64 -1.52 0.41 1.95
N VAL A 65 -1.97 -0.63 1.23
CA VAL A 65 -1.56 -0.89 -0.17
C VAL A 65 -1.99 0.26 -1.09
N LEU A 66 -3.23 0.74 -0.98
CA LEU A 66 -3.72 1.87 -1.78
C LEU A 66 -2.93 3.16 -1.50
N VAL A 67 -2.56 3.42 -0.25
CA VAL A 67 -1.72 4.56 0.13
C VAL A 67 -0.33 4.45 -0.49
N ALA A 68 0.27 3.24 -0.48
CA ALA A 68 1.56 3.01 -1.13
C ALA A 68 1.46 3.24 -2.65
N LEU A 69 0.42 2.71 -3.29
CA LEU A 69 0.17 2.89 -4.73
C LEU A 69 0.00 4.37 -5.09
N LYS A 70 -0.76 5.12 -4.29
CA LYS A 70 -0.95 6.58 -4.44
C LYS A 70 0.38 7.34 -4.35
N LYS A 71 1.29 6.93 -3.45
CA LYS A 71 2.63 7.53 -3.35
C LYS A 71 3.47 7.26 -4.58
N HIS A 72 3.44 6.05 -5.14
CA HIS A 72 4.15 5.74 -6.39
C HIS A 72 3.65 6.57 -7.57
N VAL A 73 2.34 6.85 -7.63
CA VAL A 73 1.74 7.69 -8.69
C VAL A 73 2.08 9.17 -8.52
N LEU A 74 2.13 9.67 -7.29
CA LEU A 74 2.42 11.07 -6.99
C LEU A 74 3.92 11.38 -6.96
N GLN A 75 4.76 10.38 -6.69
CA GLN A 75 6.21 10.51 -6.57
C GLN A 75 6.92 9.30 -7.21
N PRO A 76 6.97 9.20 -8.55
CA PRO A 76 7.60 8.07 -9.23
C PRO A 76 9.12 7.95 -9.00
N ASP A 77 9.80 8.97 -8.43
CA ASP A 77 11.27 9.08 -8.55
C ASP A 77 12.08 9.19 -7.24
N LEU A 78 11.48 9.11 -6.04
CA LEU A 78 12.25 9.34 -4.80
C LEU A 78 12.78 8.09 -4.07
N SER A 79 12.57 6.87 -4.61
CA SER A 79 13.00 5.63 -3.93
C SER A 79 14.25 4.95 -4.52
N THR A 80 14.81 5.41 -5.63
CA THR A 80 16.03 4.83 -6.24
C THR A 80 17.34 5.36 -5.65
N ARG A 81 17.34 5.84 -4.40
CA ARG A 81 18.56 6.31 -3.72
C ARG A 81 18.73 5.72 -2.31
N LYS A 82 18.60 4.40 -2.21
CA LYS A 82 19.17 3.62 -1.08
C LYS A 82 19.99 2.43 -1.56
N GLU A 83 20.67 2.56 -2.69
CA GLU A 83 21.84 1.76 -3.02
C GLU A 83 22.92 2.73 -3.52
N GLN A 84 24.18 2.50 -3.14
CA GLN A 84 25.39 3.29 -3.47
C GLN A 84 25.81 4.37 -2.46
N HIS A 85 26.29 3.95 -1.29
CA HIS A 85 27.48 4.43 -0.55
C HIS A 85 27.43 3.66 0.79
N SER A 86 28.30 2.71 1.13
CA SER A 86 29.76 2.76 1.03
C SER A 86 30.28 1.32 1.06
N VAL A 87 30.90 0.89 -0.04
CA VAL A 87 31.76 -0.30 -0.06
C VAL A 87 33.16 0.16 0.33
N ARG A 88 33.83 -0.66 1.16
CA ARG A 88 35.25 -0.67 1.59
C ARG A 88 35.54 -0.08 2.98
N PRO A 89 35.81 -0.91 3.99
CA PRO A 89 36.92 -0.65 4.89
C PRO A 89 38.22 -1.03 4.15
N GLU A 90 38.79 -0.11 3.38
CA GLU A 90 40.21 -0.18 3.01
C GLU A 90 40.98 0.68 4.02
N SER A 91 41.53 0.02 5.03
CA SER A 91 42.64 0.56 5.84
C SER A 91 43.53 -0.62 6.22
N ASP A 92 44.17 -1.20 5.22
CA ASP A 92 45.39 -1.97 5.43
C ASP A 92 46.59 -1.09 5.08
N GLN A 93 47.71 -1.32 5.77
CA GLN A 93 49.01 -0.66 5.66
C GLN A 93 49.09 0.84 6.01
N ARG A 94 49.66 1.15 7.19
CA ARG A 94 51.02 1.76 7.32
C ARG A 94 51.40 1.81 8.81
N LYS A 95 52.41 1.02 9.19
CA LYS A 95 53.56 1.45 10.03
C LYS A 95 54.53 0.29 10.20
N ASP A 96 55.15 -0.08 9.09
CA ASP A 96 56.57 -0.39 9.15
C ASP A 96 57.32 0.91 8.92
N SER A 97 58.44 1.04 9.64
CA SER A 97 59.57 1.96 9.44
C SER A 97 59.73 3.13 10.43
N ILE A 98 60.74 2.91 11.30
CA ILE A 98 61.86 3.81 11.65
C ILE A 98 61.58 4.83 12.77
N GLU A 99 62.11 4.59 13.97
CA GLU A 99 63.47 5.00 14.39
C GLU A 99 63.96 4.13 15.56
#